data_AF-A0A3M1EE45-F1
#
_entry.id   AF-A0A3M1EE45-F1
#
_cell.length_a   1.000
_cell.length_b   1.000
_cell.length_c   1.000
_cell.angle_alpha   90.00
_cell.angle_beta   90.00
_cell.angle_gamma   90.00
#
_symmetry.space_group_name_H-M   'P 1'
#
loop_
_entity.id
_entity.type
_entity.pdbx_description
1 polymer ?
#
loop_
_entity_poly.entity_id
_entity_poly.type
_entity_poly.pdbx_seq_one_letter_code
_entity_poly.pdbx_strand_id
1 'polypeptide(L)'
;MDEVLKRALADARTYARAGFHALIVENFGDVPFRRGPLDPGTVAAMAVAADAVKRETSLPVGVNALRNDAVSALGVAAAAGASFVRVNVHTGVYATDQGMIEGRADEALRYRRLLGARIAVLADVHVKHAVPVSEPDLARAARETAYRGLADGLIVTGPATGEPVDPKHLDRVREAVPDRPVFVGSGATA
;
A
#
# COMPACT_ATOMS: atom_id res chain seq x y z
N MET A 1 -3.75 -3.71 22.89
CA MET A 1 -4.61 -3.11 21.86
C MET A 1 -4.88 -1.63 22.14
N ASP A 2 -5.27 -1.27 23.36
CA ASP A 2 -5.60 0.12 23.73
C ASP A 2 -4.49 1.13 23.41
N GLU A 3 -3.22 0.80 23.68
CA GLU A 3 -2.09 1.66 23.33
C GLU A 3 -1.94 1.89 21.82
N VAL A 4 -2.18 0.85 21.02
CA VAL A 4 -2.15 0.92 19.55
C VAL A 4 -3.25 1.85 19.06
N LEU A 5 -4.47 1.71 19.58
CA LEU A 5 -5.58 2.59 19.24
C LEU A 5 -5.32 4.04 19.67
N LYS A 6 -4.82 4.24 20.89
CA LYS A 6 -4.52 5.58 21.40
C LYS A 6 -3.52 6.31 20.50
N ARG A 7 -2.47 5.63 20.05
CA ARG A 7 -1.48 6.18 19.11
C ARG A 7 -2.08 6.44 17.74
N ALA A 8 -2.74 5.44 17.15
CA ALA A 8 -3.35 5.58 15.82
C ALA A 8 -4.36 6.74 15.75
N LEU A 9 -5.19 6.92 16.79
CA LEU A 9 -6.16 8.02 16.85
C LEU A 9 -5.49 9.39 17.07
N ALA A 10 -4.40 9.45 17.85
CA ALA A 10 -3.64 10.69 18.03
C ALA A 10 -3.00 11.15 16.70
N ASP A 11 -2.42 10.23 15.95
CA ASP A 11 -1.82 10.49 14.63
C ASP A 11 -2.91 10.89 13.62
N ALA A 12 -4.00 10.14 13.56
CA ALA A 12 -5.13 10.41 12.66
C ALA A 12 -5.70 11.83 12.86
N ARG A 13 -5.92 12.24 14.11
CA ARG A 13 -6.35 13.62 14.43
C ARG A 13 -5.34 14.66 13.99
N THR A 14 -4.05 14.36 14.11
CA THR A 14 -2.98 15.29 13.72
C THR A 14 -2.94 15.48 12.21
N TYR A 15 -2.98 14.39 11.45
CA TYR A 15 -3.03 14.45 9.98
C TYR A 15 -4.33 15.10 9.47
N ALA A 16 -5.47 14.79 10.08
CA ALA A 16 -6.74 15.43 9.72
C ALA A 16 -6.69 16.96 9.93
N ARG A 17 -6.17 17.43 11.07
CA ARG A 17 -5.99 18.87 11.35
C ARG A 17 -4.99 19.53 10.41
N ALA A 18 -3.99 18.79 9.93
CA ALA A 18 -3.01 19.28 8.96
C ALA A 18 -3.56 19.32 7.52
N GLY A 19 -4.82 18.91 7.29
CA GLY A 19 -5.48 19.00 5.98
C GLY A 19 -5.18 17.84 5.04
N PHE A 20 -4.71 16.69 5.55
CA PHE A 20 -4.56 15.49 4.72
C PHE A 20 -5.92 14.96 4.26
N HIS A 21 -5.99 14.53 3.00
CA HIS A 21 -7.24 14.09 2.36
C HIS A 21 -7.56 12.61 2.57
N ALA A 22 -6.59 11.81 3.00
CA ALA A 22 -6.74 10.39 3.26
C ALA A 22 -5.67 9.91 4.25
N LEU A 23 -5.93 8.79 4.92
CA LEU A 23 -5.03 8.17 5.89
C LEU A 23 -4.74 6.72 5.48
N ILE A 24 -3.59 6.17 5.87
CA ILE A 24 -3.27 4.74 5.71
C ILE A 24 -2.94 4.16 7.08
N VAL A 25 -3.56 3.03 7.43
CA VAL A 25 -3.20 2.22 8.61
C VAL A 25 -2.26 1.11 8.17
N GLU A 26 -1.11 1.02 8.82
CA GLU A 26 -0.05 0.05 8.52
C GLU A 26 0.40 -0.67 9.80
N ASN A 27 0.83 -1.94 9.69
CA ASN A 27 1.49 -2.68 10.77
C ASN A 27 3.00 -2.36 10.85
N PHE A 28 3.38 -1.09 10.72
CA PHE A 28 4.78 -0.66 10.67
C PHE A 28 5.56 -1.01 11.96
N GLY A 29 4.86 -1.19 13.09
CA GLY A 29 5.46 -1.61 14.36
C GLY A 29 5.88 -3.09 14.42
N ASP A 30 5.45 -3.92 13.46
CA ASP A 30 5.74 -5.37 13.44
C ASP A 30 7.13 -5.68 12.86
N VAL A 31 8.09 -4.75 12.99
CA VAL A 31 9.45 -4.95 12.50
C VAL A 31 10.20 -6.01 13.34
N PRO A 32 10.93 -6.94 12.71
CA PRO A 32 11.09 -7.14 11.27
C PRO A 32 9.86 -7.77 10.59
N PHE A 33 9.53 -7.29 9.39
CA PHE A 33 8.37 -7.82 8.65
C PHE A 33 8.59 -9.25 8.18
N ARG A 34 7.50 -10.00 8.05
CA ARG A 34 7.52 -11.36 7.50
C ARG A 34 7.17 -11.38 6.01
N ARG A 35 7.72 -12.37 5.29
CA ARG A 35 7.47 -12.62 3.85
C ARG A 35 6.04 -13.11 3.53
N GLY A 36 5.39 -13.78 4.49
CA GLY A 36 4.12 -14.46 4.30
C GLY A 36 2.92 -13.73 4.89
N PRO A 37 1.77 -14.42 5.00
CA PRO A 37 0.57 -13.86 5.60
C PRO A 37 0.80 -13.37 7.02
N LEU A 38 0.07 -12.31 7.40
CA LEU A 38 0.04 -11.81 8.76
C LEU A 38 -0.60 -12.81 9.72
N ASP A 39 -0.23 -12.72 11.00
CA ASP A 39 -0.90 -13.51 12.02
C ASP A 39 -2.35 -13.03 12.18
N PRO A 40 -3.31 -13.94 12.48
CA PRO A 40 -4.71 -13.57 12.66
C PRO A 40 -4.92 -12.43 13.67
N GLY A 41 -4.08 -12.37 14.72
CA GLY A 41 -4.10 -11.30 15.71
C GLY A 41 -3.75 -9.92 15.12
N THR A 42 -2.75 -9.84 14.24
CA THR A 42 -2.39 -8.59 13.54
C THR A 42 -3.50 -8.17 12.60
N VAL A 43 -4.05 -9.10 11.81
CA VAL A 43 -5.17 -8.82 10.90
C VAL A 43 -6.37 -8.25 11.68
N ALA A 44 -6.74 -8.89 12.79
CA ALA A 44 -7.82 -8.42 13.64
C ALA A 44 -7.54 -7.02 14.24
N ALA A 45 -6.33 -6.80 14.76
CA ALA A 45 -5.92 -5.52 15.33
C ALA A 45 -5.95 -4.39 14.29
N MET A 46 -5.48 -4.65 13.06
CA MET A 46 -5.53 -3.70 11.96
C MET A 46 -6.96 -3.35 11.56
N ALA A 47 -7.89 -4.31 11.55
CA ALA A 47 -9.30 -4.05 11.27
C ALA A 47 -9.95 -3.14 12.31
N VAL A 48 -9.70 -3.41 13.60
CA VAL A 48 -10.19 -2.57 14.69
C VAL A 48 -9.59 -1.16 14.62
N ALA A 49 -8.29 -1.05 14.32
CA ALA A 49 -7.63 0.25 14.18
C ALA A 49 -8.14 1.05 12.96
N ALA A 50 -8.32 0.40 11.81
CA ALA A 50 -8.82 1.04 10.59
C ALA A 50 -10.25 1.57 10.76
N ASP A 51 -11.16 0.80 11.38
CA ASP A 51 -12.51 1.27 11.68
C ASP A 51 -12.50 2.45 12.66
N ALA A 52 -11.71 2.37 13.74
CA ALA A 52 -11.60 3.45 14.71
C ALA A 52 -11.06 4.75 14.10
N VAL A 53 -9.98 4.68 13.31
CA VAL A 53 -9.39 5.84 12.62
C VAL A 53 -10.36 6.48 11.63
N LYS A 54 -11.11 5.64 10.90
CA LYS A 54 -12.13 6.12 9.95
C LYS A 54 -13.25 6.87 10.68
N ARG A 55 -13.77 6.31 11.78
CA ARG A 55 -14.84 6.94 12.58
C ARG A 55 -14.40 8.26 13.22
N GLU A 56 -13.15 8.33 13.67
CA GLU A 56 -12.60 9.52 14.33
C GLU A 56 -12.49 10.72 13.38
N THR A 57 -12.12 10.49 12.12
CA THR A 57 -11.76 11.58 11.19
C THR A 57 -12.76 11.79 10.05
N SER A 58 -13.59 10.79 9.75
CA SER A 58 -14.43 10.73 8.54
C SER A 58 -13.65 10.80 7.21
N LEU A 59 -12.32 10.77 7.24
CA LEU A 59 -11.48 10.73 6.05
C LEU A 59 -11.49 9.33 5.42
N PRO A 60 -11.30 9.22 4.09
CA PRO A 60 -10.96 7.95 3.45
C PRO A 60 -9.74 7.31 4.12
N VAL A 61 -9.88 6.06 4.52
CA VAL A 61 -8.81 5.25 5.10
C VAL A 61 -8.39 4.19 4.09
N GLY A 62 -7.09 3.96 3.98
CA GLY A 62 -6.50 2.82 3.30
C GLY A 62 -5.76 1.89 4.27
N VAL A 63 -5.42 0.70 3.79
CA VAL A 63 -4.71 -0.32 4.58
C VAL A 63 -3.46 -0.77 3.84
N ASN A 64 -2.34 -0.90 4.56
CA ASN A 64 -1.13 -1.55 4.05
C ASN A 64 -0.68 -2.64 5.01
N ALA A 65 -0.74 -3.90 4.57
CA ALA A 65 -0.30 -5.06 5.34
C ALA A 65 1.14 -5.44 4.93
N LEU A 66 2.11 -4.88 5.66
CA LEU A 66 3.53 -5.07 5.44
C LEU A 66 3.96 -6.50 5.83
N ARG A 67 4.78 -7.19 5.05
CA ARG A 67 5.55 -6.66 3.90
C ARG A 67 4.79 -6.62 2.57
N ASN A 68 3.86 -7.55 2.34
CA ASN A 68 3.11 -7.66 1.07
C ASN A 68 1.83 -8.52 1.15
N ASP A 69 1.12 -8.54 2.29
CA ASP A 69 -0.08 -9.38 2.45
C ASP A 69 -1.35 -8.68 1.94
N ALA A 70 -1.45 -8.56 0.61
CA ALA A 70 -2.58 -7.90 -0.06
C ALA A 70 -3.94 -8.53 0.27
N VAL A 71 -3.99 -9.85 0.50
CA VAL A 71 -5.23 -10.56 0.83
C VAL A 71 -5.74 -10.14 2.20
N SER A 72 -4.87 -10.14 3.22
CA SER A 72 -5.26 -9.63 4.54
C SER A 72 -5.60 -8.15 4.51
N ALA A 73 -4.85 -7.33 3.77
CA ALA A 73 -5.16 -5.90 3.61
C ALA A 73 -6.57 -5.68 3.03
N LEU A 74 -6.97 -6.45 2.02
CA LEU A 74 -8.31 -6.40 1.42
C LEU A 74 -9.39 -6.85 2.41
N GLY A 75 -9.14 -7.92 3.19
CA GLY A 75 -10.07 -8.39 4.21
C GLY A 75 -10.29 -7.35 5.32
N VAL A 76 -9.21 -6.76 5.81
CA VAL A 76 -9.22 -5.64 6.77
C VAL A 76 -9.98 -4.46 6.20
N ALA A 77 -9.67 -4.06 4.95
CA ALA A 77 -10.32 -2.95 4.29
C ALA A 77 -11.82 -3.17 4.11
N ALA A 78 -12.25 -4.37 3.73
CA ALA A 78 -13.67 -4.71 3.62
C ALA A 78 -14.39 -4.65 4.97
N ALA A 79 -13.78 -5.21 6.02
CA ALA A 79 -14.35 -5.24 7.37
C ALA A 79 -14.48 -3.83 7.99
N ALA A 80 -13.48 -2.97 7.80
CA ALA A 80 -13.48 -1.59 8.30
C ALA A 80 -14.22 -0.59 7.37
N GLY A 81 -14.62 -1.04 6.18
CA GLY A 81 -15.12 -0.16 5.12
C GLY A 81 -14.10 0.89 4.67
N ALA A 82 -12.83 0.52 4.60
CA ALA A 82 -11.76 1.33 4.03
C ALA A 82 -11.93 1.47 2.52
N SER A 83 -11.33 2.50 1.93
CA SER A 83 -11.53 2.88 0.52
C SER A 83 -10.48 2.27 -0.41
N PHE A 84 -9.29 1.96 0.09
CA PHE A 84 -8.20 1.43 -0.72
C PHE A 84 -7.23 0.56 0.08
N VAL A 85 -6.42 -0.21 -0.63
CA VAL A 85 -5.24 -0.89 -0.08
C VAL A 85 -3.99 -0.41 -0.81
N ARG A 86 -2.87 -0.37 -0.09
CA ARG A 86 -1.55 -0.25 -0.69
C ARG A 86 -0.93 -1.65 -0.76
N VAL A 87 -0.37 -1.99 -1.92
CA VAL A 87 0.33 -3.26 -2.15
C VAL A 87 1.73 -2.95 -2.63
N ASN A 88 2.73 -3.37 -1.88
CA ASN A 88 4.12 -3.05 -2.23
C ASN A 88 4.57 -3.79 -3.48
N VAL A 89 4.44 -5.12 -3.52
CA VAL A 89 4.74 -5.94 -4.69
C VAL A 89 3.44 -6.50 -5.22
N HIS A 90 2.77 -5.76 -6.11
CA HIS A 90 1.53 -6.23 -6.73
C HIS A 90 1.80 -7.19 -7.90
N THR A 91 2.83 -6.90 -8.69
CA THR A 91 3.28 -7.69 -9.85
C THR A 91 4.78 -7.91 -9.84
N GLY A 92 5.25 -8.98 -10.48
CA GLY A 92 6.67 -9.26 -10.63
C GLY A 92 7.30 -9.93 -9.41
N VAL A 93 8.63 -9.96 -9.37
CA VAL A 93 9.41 -10.57 -8.29
C VAL A 93 10.50 -9.60 -7.86
N TYR A 94 10.68 -9.47 -6.54
CA TYR A 94 11.64 -8.55 -5.94
C TYR A 94 12.47 -9.27 -4.88
N ALA A 95 13.78 -9.03 -4.88
CA ALA A 95 14.67 -9.45 -3.80
C ALA A 95 14.66 -8.40 -2.68
N THR A 96 14.47 -8.85 -1.44
CA THR A 96 14.34 -8.01 -0.23
C THR A 96 15.15 -8.59 0.93
N ASP A 97 15.20 -7.91 2.07
CA ASP A 97 15.77 -8.44 3.30
C ASP A 97 14.95 -9.63 3.88
N GLN A 98 13.69 -9.80 3.47
CA GLN A 98 12.87 -10.99 3.78
C GLN A 98 12.97 -12.10 2.72
N GLY A 99 13.88 -11.98 1.74
CA GLY A 99 14.00 -12.90 0.60
C GLY A 99 13.18 -12.46 -0.61
N MET A 100 12.75 -13.41 -1.44
CA MET A 100 12.00 -13.12 -2.68
C MET A 100 10.53 -12.83 -2.41
N ILE A 101 10.07 -11.61 -2.69
CA ILE A 101 8.65 -11.27 -2.63
C ILE A 101 8.07 -11.33 -4.04
N GLU A 102 6.97 -12.07 -4.18
CA GLU A 102 6.29 -12.28 -5.46
C GLU A 102 4.95 -11.54 -5.46
N GLY A 103 4.65 -10.89 -6.57
CA GLY A 103 3.38 -10.22 -6.77
C GLY A 103 2.26 -11.21 -7.05
N ARG A 104 1.17 -11.10 -6.27
CA ARG A 104 0.01 -12.00 -6.34
C ARG A 104 -1.25 -11.24 -6.74
N ALA A 105 -1.14 -10.38 -7.76
CA ALA A 105 -2.24 -9.57 -8.26
C ALA A 105 -3.49 -10.41 -8.60
N ASP A 106 -3.31 -11.60 -9.18
CA ASP A 106 -4.40 -12.49 -9.55
C ASP A 106 -5.20 -12.96 -8.32
N GLU A 107 -4.52 -13.38 -7.26
CA GLU A 107 -5.14 -13.79 -6.00
C GLU A 107 -5.84 -12.60 -5.33
N ALA A 108 -5.15 -11.47 -5.20
CA ALA A 108 -5.69 -10.26 -4.59
C ALA A 108 -6.96 -9.76 -5.31
N LEU A 109 -6.94 -9.73 -6.64
CA LEU A 109 -8.09 -9.27 -7.44
C LEU A 109 -9.28 -10.23 -7.38
N ARG A 110 -9.03 -11.55 -7.36
CA ARG A 110 -10.09 -12.56 -7.17
C ARG A 110 -10.71 -12.43 -5.78
N TYR A 111 -9.88 -12.23 -4.76
CA TYR A 111 -10.36 -12.05 -3.39
C TYR A 111 -11.14 -10.74 -3.23
N ARG A 112 -10.66 -9.63 -3.81
CA ARG A 112 -11.42 -8.37 -3.88
C ARG A 112 -12.80 -8.57 -4.49
N ARG A 113 -12.90 -9.33 -5.58
CA ARG A 113 -14.18 -9.64 -6.24
C ARG A 113 -15.09 -10.46 -5.32
N LEU A 114 -14.54 -11.43 -4.60
CA LEU A 114 -15.27 -12.27 -3.64
C LEU A 114 -15.86 -11.43 -2.49
N LEU A 115 -15.12 -10.45 -1.99
CA LEU A 115 -15.57 -9.57 -0.91
C LEU A 115 -16.72 -8.63 -1.33
N GLY A 116 -16.95 -8.43 -2.63
CA GLY A 116 -18.01 -7.54 -3.13
C GLY A 116 -17.82 -6.06 -2.80
N ALA A 117 -16.68 -5.67 -2.23
CA ALA A 117 -16.39 -4.31 -1.79
C ALA A 117 -15.62 -3.52 -2.88
N ARG A 118 -15.94 -2.24 -3.03
CA ARG A 118 -15.23 -1.32 -3.93
C ARG A 118 -14.00 -0.76 -3.23
N ILE A 119 -12.93 -1.56 -3.21
CA ILE A 119 -11.64 -1.20 -2.61
C ILE A 119 -10.61 -1.02 -3.73
N ALA A 120 -10.06 0.19 -3.85
CA ALA A 120 -9.02 0.46 -4.84
C ALA A 120 -7.70 -0.21 -4.44
N VAL A 121 -6.95 -0.74 -5.43
CA VAL A 121 -5.61 -1.28 -5.23
C VAL A 121 -4.59 -0.26 -5.74
N LEU A 122 -3.88 0.38 -4.81
CA LEU A 122 -2.77 1.27 -5.11
C LEU A 122 -1.46 0.48 -4.99
N ALA A 123 -0.76 0.27 -6.09
CA ALA A 123 0.39 -0.61 -6.15
C ALA A 123 1.70 0.19 -6.24
N ASP A 124 2.71 -0.18 -5.46
CA ASP A 124 4.04 0.41 -5.63
C ASP A 124 4.67 -0.09 -6.94
N VAL A 125 5.43 0.77 -7.61
CA VAL A 125 6.33 0.41 -8.71
C VAL A 125 7.76 0.66 -8.24
N HIS A 126 8.64 -0.34 -8.41
CA HIS A 126 10.03 -0.31 -7.93
C HIS A 126 10.10 0.02 -6.43
N VAL A 127 9.61 -0.94 -5.65
CA VAL A 127 9.43 -0.85 -4.20
C VAL A 127 10.72 -0.44 -3.48
N LYS A 128 10.62 0.51 -2.56
CA LYS A 128 11.69 0.81 -1.59
C LYS A 128 12.22 -0.44 -0.89
N HIS A 129 13.53 -0.45 -0.60
CA HIS A 129 14.24 -1.58 0.04
C HIS A 129 14.13 -2.90 -0.72
N ALA A 130 13.97 -2.85 -2.04
CA ALA A 130 13.85 -4.04 -2.87
C ALA A 130 14.54 -3.85 -4.23
N VAL A 131 15.08 -4.94 -4.77
CA VAL A 131 15.66 -4.96 -6.12
C VAL A 131 14.75 -5.75 -7.05
N PRO A 132 14.28 -5.19 -8.17
CA PRO A 132 13.46 -5.92 -9.13
C PRO A 132 14.26 -7.07 -9.76
N VAL A 133 13.69 -8.27 -9.73
CA VAL A 133 14.25 -9.48 -10.35
C VAL A 133 13.63 -9.70 -11.73
N SER A 134 12.33 -9.45 -11.86
CA SER A 134 11.58 -9.75 -13.09
C SER A 134 11.65 -8.66 -14.16
N GLU A 135 11.62 -7.38 -13.76
CA GLU A 135 11.56 -6.25 -14.71
C GLU A 135 12.27 -5.01 -14.14
N PRO A 136 13.53 -4.75 -14.56
CA PRO A 136 14.30 -3.60 -14.10
C PRO A 136 13.91 -2.28 -14.80
N ASP A 137 13.16 -2.31 -15.91
CA ASP A 137 12.71 -1.08 -16.56
C ASP A 137 11.47 -0.50 -15.87
N LEU A 138 11.60 0.72 -15.32
CA LEU A 138 10.53 1.37 -14.56
C LEU A 138 9.24 1.58 -15.37
N ALA A 139 9.37 2.02 -16.63
CA ALA A 139 8.20 2.30 -17.47
C ALA A 139 7.46 1.01 -17.83
N ARG A 140 8.19 -0.07 -18.10
CA ARG A 140 7.61 -1.38 -18.36
C ARG A 140 6.99 -1.98 -17.11
N ALA A 141 7.67 -1.92 -15.97
CA ALA A 141 7.11 -2.34 -14.68
C ALA A 141 5.81 -1.59 -14.38
N ALA A 142 5.76 -0.28 -14.58
CA ALA A 142 4.55 0.52 -14.41
C ALA A 142 3.38 0.07 -15.30
N ARG A 143 3.63 -0.17 -16.60
CA ARG A 143 2.61 -0.70 -17.52
C ARG A 143 2.12 -2.09 -17.11
N GLU A 144 3.02 -2.96 -16.67
CA GLU A 144 2.66 -4.30 -16.21
C GLU A 144 1.80 -4.22 -14.94
N THR A 145 2.19 -3.41 -13.95
CA THR A 145 1.42 -3.21 -12.73
C THR A 145 0.03 -2.60 -13.00
N ALA A 146 -0.05 -1.59 -13.87
CA ALA A 146 -1.31 -0.94 -14.21
C ALA A 146 -2.24 -1.81 -15.06
N TYR A 147 -1.74 -2.36 -16.16
CA TYR A 147 -2.60 -2.96 -17.21
C TYR A 147 -2.69 -4.48 -17.13
N ARG A 148 -1.63 -5.18 -16.69
CA ARG A 148 -1.68 -6.63 -16.45
C ARG A 148 -2.10 -6.93 -15.01
N GLY A 149 -1.57 -6.15 -14.06
CA GLY A 149 -1.93 -6.22 -12.65
C GLY A 149 -3.25 -5.53 -12.32
N LEU A 150 -3.83 -4.74 -13.24
CA LEU A 150 -5.11 -4.04 -13.03
C LEU A 150 -5.13 -3.17 -11.76
N ALA A 151 -3.99 -2.59 -11.38
CA ALA A 151 -3.92 -1.65 -10.27
C ALA A 151 -4.72 -0.37 -10.57
N ASP A 152 -5.48 0.11 -9.58
CA ASP A 152 -6.32 1.31 -9.72
C ASP A 152 -5.50 2.60 -9.70
N GLY A 153 -4.30 2.55 -9.10
CA GLY A 153 -3.31 3.61 -9.13
C GLY A 153 -1.92 3.09 -8.83
N LEU A 154 -0.91 3.90 -9.12
CA LEU A 154 0.49 3.56 -8.91
C LEU A 154 1.12 4.46 -7.86
N ILE A 155 2.00 3.90 -7.05
CA ILE A 155 2.80 4.63 -6.06
C ILE A 155 4.27 4.51 -6.46
N VAL A 156 4.94 5.65 -6.63
CA VAL A 156 6.38 5.70 -6.90
C VAL A 156 7.08 6.12 -5.62
N THR A 157 8.07 5.33 -5.18
CA THR A 157 8.84 5.61 -3.96
C THR A 157 10.29 5.95 -4.30
N GLY A 158 10.93 6.76 -3.45
CA GLY A 158 12.38 6.86 -3.43
C GLY A 158 13.01 5.51 -3.04
N PRO A 159 14.33 5.35 -3.22
CA PRO A 159 15.00 4.06 -3.01
C PRO A 159 14.95 3.60 -1.54
N ALA A 160 14.92 4.56 -0.60
CA ALA A 160 14.84 4.30 0.84
C ALA A 160 13.92 5.31 1.56
N THR A 161 13.60 5.02 2.82
CA THR A 161 12.74 5.88 3.64
C THR A 161 13.39 7.24 3.88
N GLY A 162 12.72 8.31 3.45
CA GLY A 162 13.21 9.69 3.61
C GLY A 162 14.04 10.18 2.43
N GLU A 163 14.33 9.32 1.44
CA GLU A 163 14.99 9.73 0.21
C GLU A 163 13.94 10.16 -0.83
N PRO A 164 14.13 11.33 -1.50
CA PRO A 164 13.19 11.85 -2.46
C PRO A 164 13.07 10.98 -3.70
N VAL A 165 11.89 10.98 -4.32
CA VAL A 165 11.68 10.41 -5.66
C VAL A 165 12.35 11.32 -6.69
N ASP A 166 13.12 10.74 -7.62
CA ASP A 166 13.59 11.48 -8.80
C ASP A 166 12.36 11.92 -9.64
N PRO A 167 12.14 13.23 -9.86
CA PRO A 167 11.03 13.72 -10.69
C PRO A 167 10.97 13.05 -12.07
N LYS A 168 12.12 12.68 -12.65
CA LYS A 168 12.19 11.97 -13.93
C LYS A 168 11.54 10.59 -13.86
N HIS A 169 11.60 9.91 -12.72
CA HIS A 169 10.89 8.65 -12.52
C HIS A 169 9.37 8.86 -12.50
N LEU A 170 8.88 9.94 -11.88
CA LEU A 170 7.45 10.26 -11.90
C LEU A 170 6.97 10.55 -13.32
N ASP A 171 7.69 11.38 -14.07
CA ASP A 171 7.32 11.72 -15.45
C ASP A 171 7.31 10.47 -16.33
N ARG A 172 8.34 9.64 -16.22
CA ARG A 172 8.44 8.37 -16.94
C ARG A 172 7.30 7.41 -16.62
N VAL A 173 6.85 7.34 -15.37
CA VAL A 173 5.69 6.52 -14.97
C VAL A 173 4.40 7.12 -15.52
N ARG A 174 4.19 8.44 -15.42
CA ARG A 174 3.01 9.13 -15.94
C ARG A 174 2.87 8.98 -17.46
N GLU A 175 3.97 9.11 -18.20
CA GLU A 175 4.00 8.88 -19.64
C GLU A 175 3.67 7.42 -20.00
N ALA A 176 4.13 6.46 -19.18
CA ALA A 176 3.89 5.05 -19.41
C ALA A 176 2.45 4.62 -19.10
N VAL A 177 1.76 5.30 -18.18
CA VAL A 177 0.40 4.98 -17.72
C VAL A 177 -0.50 6.23 -17.59
N PRO A 178 -0.82 6.91 -18.71
CA PRO A 178 -1.46 8.24 -18.67
C PRO A 178 -2.90 8.24 -18.13
N ASP A 179 -3.56 7.08 -18.04
CA ASP A 179 -4.93 6.90 -17.58
C ASP A 179 -5.04 6.52 -16.09
N ARG A 180 -3.92 6.42 -15.36
CA ARG A 180 -3.90 6.01 -13.95
C ARG A 180 -3.37 7.11 -13.04
N PRO A 181 -3.95 7.30 -11.84
CA PRO A 181 -3.39 8.21 -10.84
C PRO A 181 -2.02 7.69 -10.36
N VAL A 182 -1.06 8.61 -10.26
CA VAL A 182 0.31 8.34 -9.79
C VAL A 182 0.57 9.15 -8.52
N PHE A 183 0.96 8.47 -7.45
CA PHE A 183 1.24 9.03 -6.14
C PHE A 183 2.72 8.91 -5.77
N VAL A 184 3.20 9.83 -4.93
CA VAL A 184 4.54 9.76 -4.32
C VAL A 184 4.43 9.04 -2.98
N GLY A 185 5.13 7.93 -2.81
CA GLY A 185 5.03 7.08 -1.62
C GLY A 185 6.11 7.29 -0.56
N SER A 186 7.11 8.13 -0.81
CA SER A 186 8.13 8.58 0.16
C SER A 186 8.87 9.81 -0.37
N GLY A 187 9.49 10.59 0.54
CA GLY A 187 10.42 11.66 0.18
C GLY A 187 9.78 12.87 -0.50
N ALA A 188 8.47 13.07 -0.33
CA ALA A 188 7.82 14.30 -0.75
C ALA A 188 8.29 15.47 0.13
N THR A 189 8.60 16.60 -0.51
CA THR A 189 8.87 17.89 0.15
C THR A 189 7.81 18.90 -0.30
N ALA A 190 7.54 19.90 0.54
CA ALA A 190 6.55 20.96 0.28
C ALA A 190 7.10 22.03 -0.66
#